data_AF-A0A2A2QR77-F1
#
_entry.id   AF-A0A2A2QR77-F1
#
_cell.length_a   1.000
_cell.length_b   1.000
_cell.length_c   1.000
_cell.angle_alpha   90.00
_cell.angle_beta   90.00
_cell.angle_gamma   90.00
#
_symmetry.space_group_name_H-M   'P 1'
#
loop_
_entity.id
_entity.type
_entity.pdbx_description
1 polymer ?
#
loop_
_entity_poly.entity_id
_entity_poly.type
_entity_poly.pdbx_seq_one_letter_code
_entity_poly.pdbx_strand_id
1 'polypeptide(L)'
;MLALKDPYNPAERAGKGLHDASYYQGRYFIYFGVTPVVAAFAPVRLLTGRFIDERFVIVGFAWAGFLLSVTVLLDVRRRHFAGAPGWVLLLGVLALGLATMVPPLLRRPSIWEVPIAAGYAGFMLTLLCTWRAIRAKRGGWIWLGAASLAMGLTVGARPTYLPGAVVLLAPLALRWWVGRPNR
;
A
#
# COMPACT_ATOMS: atom_id res chain seq x y z
N MET A 1 3.39 31.61 -8.10
CA MET A 1 3.61 31.23 -9.51
C MET A 1 2.93 32.17 -10.48
N LEU A 2 1.62 32.44 -10.34
CA LEU A 2 0.89 33.37 -11.23
C LEU A 2 1.44 34.81 -11.25
N ALA A 3 2.13 35.23 -10.18
CA ALA A 3 2.75 36.55 -10.07
C ALA A 3 4.17 36.63 -10.67
N LEU A 4 4.74 35.52 -11.17
CA LEU A 4 6.06 35.53 -11.82
C LEU A 4 5.90 35.91 -13.28
N LYS A 5 6.91 36.61 -13.83
CA LYS A 5 6.94 36.97 -15.24
C LYS A 5 7.11 35.73 -16.11
N ASP A 6 8.02 34.84 -15.71
CA ASP A 6 8.10 33.49 -16.25
C ASP A 6 8.13 32.45 -15.11
N PRO A 7 7.01 31.74 -14.86
CA PRO A 7 6.95 30.70 -13.83
C PRO A 7 7.77 29.45 -14.17
N TYR A 8 8.29 29.32 -15.39
CA TYR A 8 9.13 28.21 -15.81
C TYR A 8 10.63 28.54 -15.74
N ASN A 9 11.00 29.81 -15.56
CA ASN A 9 12.39 30.21 -15.33
C ASN A 9 12.88 29.75 -13.93
N PRO A 10 13.91 28.89 -13.83
CA PRO A 10 14.41 28.39 -12.55
C PRO A 10 14.89 29.48 -11.59
N ALA A 11 15.50 30.56 -12.11
CA ALA A 11 16.01 31.66 -11.29
C ALA A 11 14.87 32.47 -10.65
N GLU A 12 13.79 32.73 -11.41
CA GLU A 12 12.62 33.46 -10.88
C GLU A 12 11.81 32.60 -9.89
N ARG A 13 11.78 31.28 -10.13
CA ARG A 13 11.02 30.29 -9.37
C ARG A 13 11.68 29.84 -8.07
N ALA A 14 13.00 30.01 -7.93
CA ALA A 14 13.77 29.53 -6.77
C ALA A 14 13.09 29.86 -5.43
N GLY A 15 12.79 28.82 -4.64
CA GLY A 15 12.16 28.93 -3.31
C GLY A 15 10.66 29.31 -3.29
N LYS A 16 10.01 29.54 -4.44
CA LYS A 16 8.61 30.03 -4.53
C LYS A 16 7.61 28.98 -5.01
N GLY A 17 8.08 27.79 -5.38
CA GLY A 17 7.26 26.70 -5.88
C GLY A 17 6.91 25.68 -4.81
N LEU A 18 5.76 25.02 -4.95
CA LEU A 18 5.49 23.78 -4.22
C LEU A 18 6.51 22.72 -4.64
N HIS A 19 7.21 22.15 -3.66
CA HIS A 19 8.19 21.09 -3.86
C HIS A 19 7.52 19.83 -4.43
N ASP A 20 8.18 19.15 -5.36
CA ASP A 20 7.67 17.95 -6.06
C ASP A 20 6.29 18.09 -6.72
N ALA A 21 5.93 19.32 -7.12
CA ALA A 21 4.74 19.59 -7.91
C ALA A 21 5.09 20.24 -9.25
N SER A 22 4.45 19.75 -10.30
CA SER A 22 4.52 20.33 -11.64
C SER A 22 3.53 21.48 -11.73
N TYR A 23 4.02 22.67 -12.05
CA TYR A 23 3.16 23.82 -12.30
C TYR A 23 2.84 23.88 -13.79
N TYR A 24 1.57 23.83 -14.16
CA TYR A 24 1.12 23.89 -15.55
C TYR A 24 -0.22 24.63 -15.62
N GLN A 25 -0.34 25.57 -16.56
CA GLN A 25 -1.57 26.35 -16.81
C GLN A 25 -2.25 26.89 -15.54
N GLY A 26 -1.47 27.52 -14.64
CA GLY A 26 -2.02 28.13 -13.43
C GLY A 26 -2.30 27.16 -12.28
N ARG A 27 -2.05 25.86 -12.43
CA ARG A 27 -2.37 24.83 -11.44
C ARG A 27 -1.14 23.99 -11.08
N TYR A 28 -1.16 23.45 -9.87
CA TYR A 28 -0.20 22.44 -9.43
C TYR A 28 -0.75 21.04 -9.67
N PHE A 29 0.11 20.20 -10.24
CA PHE A 29 -0.14 18.79 -10.47
C PHE A 29 0.88 17.97 -9.69
N ILE A 30 0.37 17.00 -8.95
CA ILE A 30 1.16 16.10 -8.13
C ILE A 30 1.12 14.73 -8.80
N TYR A 31 2.29 14.12 -9.01
CA TYR A 31 2.45 12.85 -9.72
C TYR A 31 2.49 11.64 -8.78
N PHE A 32 2.13 11.83 -7.51
CA PHE A 32 2.21 10.82 -6.46
C PHE A 32 1.06 9.81 -6.53
N GLY A 33 1.14 8.91 -7.51
CA GLY A 33 0.38 7.66 -7.60
C GLY A 33 -1.11 7.82 -7.86
N VAL A 34 -1.64 7.04 -8.82
CA VAL A 34 -3.08 7.04 -9.14
C VAL A 34 -3.93 6.36 -8.06
N THR A 35 -3.31 5.47 -7.28
CA THR A 35 -4.05 4.59 -6.37
C THR A 35 -4.74 5.30 -5.22
N PRO A 36 -4.11 6.22 -4.46
CA PRO A 36 -4.82 6.97 -3.42
C PRO A 36 -6.01 7.76 -3.97
N VAL A 37 -5.90 8.27 -5.21
CA VAL A 37 -6.98 9.00 -5.87
C VAL A 37 -8.17 8.09 -6.10
N VAL A 38 -7.96 6.93 -6.74
CA VAL A 38 -9.03 5.99 -7.06
C VAL A 38 -9.59 5.30 -5.81
N ALA A 39 -8.74 5.00 -4.83
CA ALA A 39 -9.13 4.25 -3.63
C ALA A 39 -9.74 5.11 -2.52
N ALA A 40 -9.46 6.42 -2.47
CA ALA A 40 -9.93 7.30 -1.39
C ALA A 40 -10.49 8.64 -1.89
N PHE A 41 -9.70 9.47 -2.57
CA PHE A 41 -10.13 10.85 -2.84
C PHE A 41 -11.30 10.96 -3.80
N ALA A 42 -11.26 10.26 -4.94
CA ALA A 42 -12.31 10.31 -5.95
C ALA A 42 -13.63 9.73 -5.41
N PRO A 43 -13.67 8.54 -4.77
CA PRO A 43 -14.89 8.03 -4.15
C PRO A 43 -15.51 8.99 -3.14
N VAL A 44 -14.71 9.54 -2.22
CA VAL A 44 -15.23 10.47 -1.20
C VAL A 44 -15.73 11.77 -1.84
N ARG A 45 -15.02 12.28 -2.85
CA ARG A 45 -15.45 13.48 -3.58
C ARG A 45 -16.75 13.28 -4.34
N LEU A 46 -16.93 12.12 -4.98
CA LEU A 46 -18.15 11.78 -5.70
C LEU A 46 -19.35 11.63 -4.76
N LEU A 47 -19.15 11.04 -3.58
CA LEU A 47 -20.23 10.78 -2.62
C LEU A 47 -20.60 12.02 -1.79
N THR A 48 -19.62 12.85 -1.42
CA THR A 48 -19.84 13.97 -0.47
C THR A 48 -19.76 15.34 -1.10
N GLY A 49 -19.29 15.43 -2.35
CA GLY A 49 -18.99 16.70 -3.00
C GLY A 49 -17.82 17.47 -2.38
N ARG A 50 -17.04 16.85 -1.48
CA ARG A 50 -15.90 17.47 -0.76
C ARG A 50 -14.63 16.63 -0.88
N PHE A 51 -13.47 17.29 -0.84
CA PHE A 51 -12.20 16.56 -0.74
C PHE A 51 -11.96 16.18 0.72
N ILE A 52 -11.57 14.93 0.93
CA ILE A 52 -11.13 14.44 2.24
C ILE A 52 -9.73 14.96 2.56
N ASP A 53 -9.48 15.28 3.83
CA ASP A 53 -8.14 15.67 4.29
C ASP A 53 -7.17 14.48 4.20
N GLU A 54 -5.97 14.75 3.70
CA GLU A 54 -4.88 13.76 3.54
C GLU A 54 -4.58 13.01 4.83
N ARG A 55 -4.71 13.67 5.99
CA ARG A 55 -4.48 13.06 7.31
C ARG A 55 -5.39 11.86 7.56
N PHE A 56 -6.67 11.98 7.22
CA PHE A 56 -7.63 10.88 7.39
C PHE A 56 -7.35 9.75 6.40
N VAL A 57 -6.95 10.09 5.18
CA VAL A 57 -6.57 9.10 4.15
C VAL A 57 -5.34 8.31 4.59
N ILE A 58 -4.32 8.99 5.10
CA ILE A 58 -3.10 8.38 5.62
C ILE A 58 -3.42 7.43 6.78
N VAL A 59 -4.18 7.92 7.77
CA VAL A 59 -4.58 7.11 8.95
C VAL A 59 -5.40 5.90 8.50
N GLY A 60 -6.35 6.08 7.58
CA GLY A 60 -7.17 4.99 7.04
C GLY A 60 -6.33 3.89 6.37
N PHE A 61 -5.40 4.26 5.50
CA PHE A 61 -4.52 3.28 4.86
C PHE A 61 -3.54 2.64 5.85
N ALA A 62 -2.98 3.39 6.78
CA ALA A 62 -2.10 2.86 7.82
C ALA A 62 -2.82 1.79 8.67
N TRP A 63 -4.05 2.07 9.11
CA TRP A 63 -4.88 1.11 9.83
C TRP A 63 -5.22 -0.11 8.97
N ALA A 64 -5.60 0.09 7.72
CA ALA A 64 -5.90 -1.02 6.81
C ALA A 64 -4.70 -1.95 6.66
N GLY A 65 -3.51 -1.41 6.38
CA GLY A 65 -2.29 -2.22 6.26
C GLY A 65 -1.93 -2.93 7.57
N PHE A 66 -2.09 -2.26 8.72
CA PHE A 66 -1.85 -2.86 10.02
C PHE A 66 -2.80 -4.05 10.27
N LEU A 67 -4.11 -3.86 10.11
CA LEU A 67 -5.10 -4.92 10.32
C LEU A 67 -4.90 -6.11 9.36
N LEU A 68 -4.54 -5.85 8.11
CA LEU A 68 -4.21 -6.88 7.14
C LEU A 68 -2.97 -7.67 7.58
N SER A 69 -1.92 -6.99 8.06
CA SER A 69 -0.70 -7.63 8.55
C SER A 69 -0.96 -8.49 9.80
N VAL A 70 -1.77 -8.01 10.73
CA VAL A 70 -2.20 -8.77 11.91
C VAL A 70 -3.04 -9.98 11.51
N THR A 71 -3.91 -9.85 10.49
CA THR A 71 -4.70 -10.97 9.97
C THR A 71 -3.80 -12.08 9.43
N VAL A 72 -2.76 -11.73 8.66
CA VAL A 72 -1.77 -12.70 8.18
C VAL A 72 -1.04 -13.36 9.35
N LEU A 73 -0.56 -12.57 10.32
CA LEU A 73 0.14 -13.09 11.51
C LEU A 73 -0.72 -14.08 12.31
N LEU A 74 -1.99 -13.73 12.57
CA LEU A 74 -2.93 -14.60 13.27
C LEU A 74 -3.16 -15.91 12.52
N ASP A 75 -3.34 -15.85 11.21
CA ASP A 75 -3.53 -17.03 10.37
C ASP A 75 -2.29 -17.93 10.34
N VAL A 76 -1.10 -17.35 10.26
CA VAL A 76 0.18 -18.09 10.31
C VAL A 76 0.35 -18.74 11.69
N ARG A 77 0.15 -17.99 12.78
CA ARG A 77 0.25 -18.50 14.15
C ARG A 77 -0.71 -19.67 14.37
N ARG A 78 -1.99 -19.51 14.02
CA ARG A 78 -3.02 -20.55 14.21
C ARG A 78 -2.67 -21.87 13.50
N ARG A 79 -1.97 -21.81 12.36
CA ARG A 79 -1.71 -22.98 11.51
C ARG A 79 -0.35 -23.62 11.73
N HIS A 80 0.68 -22.82 11.97
CA HIS A 80 2.07 -23.30 12.05
C HIS A 80 2.63 -23.27 13.46
N PHE A 81 2.05 -22.46 14.35
CA PHE A 81 2.56 -22.22 15.70
C PHE A 81 1.43 -22.22 16.73
N ALA A 82 0.51 -23.19 16.64
CA ALA A 82 -0.67 -23.25 17.52
C ALA A 82 -0.29 -23.32 19.01
N GLY A 83 0.84 -23.95 19.34
CA GLY A 83 1.39 -24.02 20.70
C GLY A 83 2.17 -22.78 21.14
N ALA A 84 2.34 -21.76 20.29
CA ALA A 84 3.07 -20.56 20.68
C ALA A 84 2.29 -19.76 21.75
N PRO A 85 2.97 -19.31 22.82
CA PRO A 85 2.33 -18.61 23.92
C PRO A 85 1.80 -17.24 23.48
N GLY A 86 0.73 -16.77 24.14
CA GLY A 86 0.02 -15.54 23.75
C GLY A 86 0.89 -14.28 23.75
N TRP A 87 1.92 -14.22 24.60
CA TRP A 87 2.84 -13.08 24.65
C TRP A 87 3.68 -12.95 23.38
N VAL A 88 4.04 -14.05 22.71
CA VAL A 88 4.77 -14.00 21.42
C VAL A 88 3.89 -13.35 20.35
N LEU A 89 2.59 -13.69 20.33
CA LEU A 89 1.64 -13.03 19.45
C LEU A 89 1.51 -11.54 19.76
N LEU A 90 1.41 -11.18 21.05
CA LEU A 90 1.35 -9.78 21.46
C LEU A 90 2.60 -9.01 20.98
N LEU A 91 3.80 -9.56 21.20
CA LEU A 91 5.04 -8.96 20.70
C LEU A 91 5.04 -8.83 19.17
N GLY A 92 4.53 -9.82 18.45
CA GLY A 92 4.39 -9.75 17.00
C GLY A 92 3.45 -8.63 16.54
N VAL A 93 2.30 -8.48 17.20
CA VAL A 93 1.34 -7.38 16.92
C VAL A 93 1.96 -6.02 17.25
N LEU A 94 2.65 -5.90 18.40
CA LEU A 94 3.36 -4.67 18.77
C LEU A 94 4.48 -4.35 17.79
N ALA A 95 5.24 -5.33 17.33
CA ALA A 95 6.28 -5.14 16.31
C ALA A 95 5.67 -4.64 14.99
N LEU A 96 4.55 -5.22 14.54
CA LEU A 96 3.86 -4.76 13.33
C LEU A 96 3.32 -3.32 13.47
N GLY A 97 2.91 -2.91 14.68
CA GLY A 97 2.40 -1.56 14.92
C GLY A 97 3.50 -0.51 15.13
N LEU A 98 4.58 -0.87 15.82
CA LEU A 98 5.56 0.08 16.36
C LEU A 98 6.92 0.02 15.65
N ALA A 99 7.32 -1.14 15.14
CA ALA A 99 8.63 -1.33 14.49
C ALA A 99 8.56 -1.15 12.96
N THR A 100 7.55 -0.44 12.46
CA THR A 100 7.41 -0.10 11.04
C THR A 100 7.68 1.39 10.82
N MET A 101 7.68 1.83 9.57
CA MET A 101 7.74 3.25 9.23
C MET A 101 6.40 3.98 9.40
N VAL A 102 5.35 3.31 9.87
CA VAL A 102 4.02 3.91 10.04
C VAL A 102 4.01 4.97 11.16
N PRO A 103 4.55 4.75 12.37
CA PRO A 103 4.57 5.78 13.41
C PRO A 103 5.26 7.10 13.00
N PRO A 104 6.47 7.12 12.40
CA PRO A 104 7.06 8.37 11.95
C PRO A 104 6.29 9.01 10.80
N LEU A 105 5.70 8.21 9.90
CA LEU A 105 4.84 8.69 8.80
C LEU A 105 3.62 9.46 9.33
N LEU A 106 3.00 9.00 10.42
CA LEU A 106 1.85 9.67 11.04
C LEU A 106 2.19 11.01 11.71
N ARG A 107 3.45 11.25 12.07
CA ARG A 107 3.88 12.51 12.70
C ARG A 107 3.95 13.68 11.73
N ARG A 108 4.10 13.41 10.42
CA ARG A 108 4.23 14.43 9.38
C ARG A 108 3.32 14.09 8.20
N PRO A 109 2.00 14.25 8.34
CA PRO A 109 1.09 13.98 7.24
C PRO A 109 1.22 15.08 6.18
N SER A 110 1.74 14.70 5.01
CA SER A 110 1.78 15.54 3.82
C SER A 110 1.56 14.71 2.55
N ILE A 111 1.65 15.38 1.40
CA ILE A 111 1.35 14.81 0.08
C ILE A 111 2.15 13.53 -0.23
N TRP A 112 3.33 13.35 0.37
CA TRP A 112 4.20 12.20 0.13
C TRP A 112 3.78 10.96 0.93
N GLU A 113 3.18 11.15 2.11
CA GLU A 113 2.85 10.09 3.04
C GLU A 113 1.60 9.32 2.59
N VAL A 114 0.69 9.99 1.89
CA VAL A 114 -0.51 9.40 1.27
C VAL A 114 -0.20 8.18 0.38
N PRO A 115 0.63 8.29 -0.68
CA PRO A 115 0.98 7.14 -1.51
C PRO A 115 1.80 6.08 -0.77
N ILE A 116 2.59 6.45 0.25
CA ILE A 116 3.35 5.47 1.06
C ILE A 116 2.38 4.61 1.87
N ALA A 117 1.44 5.24 2.57
CA ALA A 117 0.42 4.54 3.35
C ALA A 117 -0.46 3.66 2.45
N ALA A 118 -0.89 4.18 1.28
CA ALA A 118 -1.66 3.40 0.31
C ALA A 118 -0.86 2.20 -0.23
N GLY A 119 0.42 2.38 -0.56
CA GLY A 119 1.31 1.29 -0.97
C GLY A 119 1.48 0.23 0.10
N TYR A 120 1.66 0.63 1.37
CA TYR A 120 1.71 -0.30 2.49
C TYR A 120 0.41 -1.13 2.63
N ALA A 121 -0.75 -0.48 2.60
CA ALA A 121 -2.04 -1.15 2.68
C ALA A 121 -2.26 -2.12 1.51
N GLY A 122 -1.99 -1.67 0.29
CA GLY A 122 -2.08 -2.48 -0.92
C GLY A 122 -1.16 -3.69 -0.86
N PHE A 123 0.09 -3.52 -0.42
CA PHE A 123 1.05 -4.61 -0.34
C PHE A 123 0.64 -5.65 0.70
N MET A 124 0.15 -5.23 1.87
CA MET A 124 -0.38 -6.16 2.88
C MET A 124 -1.61 -6.92 2.37
N LEU A 125 -2.46 -6.28 1.55
CA LEU A 125 -3.58 -6.95 0.89
C LEU A 125 -3.07 -7.99 -0.12
N THR A 126 -2.06 -7.65 -0.93
CA THR A 126 -1.40 -8.59 -1.85
C THR A 126 -0.87 -9.81 -1.11
N LEU A 127 -0.19 -9.62 0.03
CA LEU A 127 0.32 -10.72 0.85
C LEU A 127 -0.83 -11.60 1.36
N LEU A 128 -1.89 -11.01 1.90
CA LEU A 128 -3.04 -11.75 2.43
C LEU A 128 -3.76 -12.55 1.32
N CYS A 129 -4.01 -11.95 0.17
CA CYS A 129 -4.64 -12.62 -0.96
C CYS A 129 -3.75 -13.73 -1.52
N THR A 130 -2.44 -13.52 -1.62
CA THR A 130 -1.49 -14.56 -2.04
C THR A 130 -1.48 -15.71 -1.04
N TRP A 131 -1.45 -15.41 0.26
CA TRP A 131 -1.54 -16.41 1.33
C TRP A 131 -2.81 -17.26 1.22
N ARG A 132 -3.96 -16.63 0.96
CA ARG A 132 -5.22 -17.35 0.70
C ARG A 132 -5.18 -18.17 -0.58
N ALA A 133 -4.55 -17.67 -1.65
CA ALA A 133 -4.41 -18.39 -2.92
C ALA A 133 -3.62 -19.70 -2.76
N ILE A 134 -2.52 -19.67 -2.00
CA ILE A 134 -1.70 -20.87 -1.68
C ILE A 134 -2.55 -21.91 -0.93
N ARG A 135 -3.43 -21.45 -0.04
CA ARG A 135 -4.20 -22.30 0.87
C ARG A 135 -5.52 -22.79 0.31
N ALA A 136 -6.01 -22.23 -0.78
CA ALA A 136 -7.31 -22.55 -1.34
C ALA A 136 -7.32 -23.96 -1.97
N LYS A 137 -8.16 -24.86 -1.44
CA LYS A 137 -8.39 -26.20 -2.02
C LYS A 137 -9.09 -26.12 -3.39
N ARG A 138 -9.99 -25.15 -3.57
CA ARG A 138 -10.68 -24.82 -4.83
C ARG A 138 -10.78 -23.30 -4.95
N GLY A 139 -10.80 -22.77 -6.18
CA GLY A 139 -10.99 -21.33 -6.41
C GLY A 139 -9.81 -20.42 -6.06
N GLY A 140 -8.60 -20.97 -5.89
CA GLY A 140 -7.39 -20.18 -5.58
C GLY A 140 -7.03 -19.10 -6.61
N TRP A 141 -7.53 -19.24 -7.85
CA TRP A 141 -7.33 -18.26 -8.92
C TRP A 141 -8.05 -16.93 -8.65
N ILE A 142 -9.16 -16.91 -7.91
CA ILE A 142 -9.86 -15.67 -7.51
C ILE A 142 -8.95 -14.88 -6.57
N TRP A 143 -8.38 -15.56 -5.58
CA TRP A 143 -7.43 -14.95 -4.64
C TRP A 143 -6.16 -14.49 -5.34
N LEU A 144 -5.68 -15.22 -6.34
CA LEU A 144 -4.55 -14.78 -7.16
C LEU A 144 -4.89 -13.55 -7.99
N GLY A 145 -6.08 -13.50 -8.60
CA GLY A 145 -6.58 -12.31 -9.32
C GLY A 145 -6.70 -11.10 -8.40
N ALA A 146 -7.24 -11.29 -7.19
CA ALA A 146 -7.31 -10.24 -6.17
C ALA A 146 -5.92 -9.79 -5.70
N ALA A 147 -4.97 -10.72 -5.55
CA ALA A 147 -3.58 -10.39 -5.22
C ALA A 147 -2.90 -9.59 -6.33
N SER A 148 -3.09 -9.97 -7.59
CA SER A 148 -2.56 -9.25 -8.75
C SER A 148 -3.13 -7.85 -8.88
N LEU A 149 -4.45 -7.69 -8.68
CA LEU A 149 -5.09 -6.38 -8.67
C LEU A 149 -4.56 -5.50 -7.52
N ALA A 150 -4.48 -6.04 -6.30
CA ALA A 150 -3.91 -5.34 -5.16
C ALA A 150 -2.45 -4.94 -5.39
N MET A 151 -1.66 -5.80 -6.05
CA MET A 151 -0.28 -5.49 -6.41
C MET A 151 -0.21 -4.38 -7.45
N GLY A 152 -1.07 -4.40 -8.47
CA GLY A 152 -1.17 -3.33 -9.46
C GLY A 152 -1.46 -1.97 -8.81
N LEU A 153 -2.43 -1.94 -7.88
CA LEU A 153 -2.72 -0.74 -7.07
C LEU A 153 -1.52 -0.35 -6.18
N THR A 154 -0.82 -1.32 -5.60
CA THR A 154 0.38 -1.06 -4.79
C THR A 154 1.46 -0.34 -5.61
N VAL A 155 1.76 -0.86 -6.80
CA VAL A 155 2.72 -0.25 -7.74
C VAL A 155 2.22 1.12 -8.21
N GLY A 156 0.91 1.24 -8.47
CA GLY A 156 0.26 2.50 -8.83
C GLY A 156 0.25 3.54 -7.71
N ALA A 157 0.44 3.14 -6.44
CA ALA A 157 0.69 4.05 -5.33
C ALA A 157 2.19 4.42 -5.25
N ARG A 158 3.06 3.41 -5.29
CA ARG A 158 4.52 3.55 -5.16
C ARG A 158 5.22 2.50 -6.05
N PRO A 159 5.83 2.92 -7.17
CA PRO A 159 6.53 1.99 -8.08
C PRO A 159 7.69 1.22 -7.44
N THR A 160 8.24 1.72 -6.34
CA THR A 160 9.29 1.05 -5.54
C THR A 160 8.86 -0.33 -5.01
N TYR A 161 7.56 -0.64 -4.97
CA TYR A 161 7.06 -1.96 -4.60
C TYR A 161 7.14 -2.99 -5.73
N LEU A 162 7.43 -2.59 -6.98
CA LEU A 162 7.45 -3.51 -8.14
C LEU A 162 8.27 -4.80 -7.91
N PRO A 163 9.48 -4.77 -7.31
CA PRO A 163 10.23 -6.00 -7.01
C PRO A 163 9.46 -6.97 -6.09
N GLY A 164 8.59 -6.46 -5.22
CA GLY A 164 7.72 -7.26 -4.35
C GLY A 164 6.67 -8.08 -5.09
N ALA A 165 6.44 -7.84 -6.39
CA ALA A 165 5.52 -8.63 -7.21
C ALA A 165 5.93 -10.11 -7.30
N VAL A 166 7.20 -10.43 -7.01
CA VAL A 166 7.71 -11.81 -6.92
C VAL A 166 6.88 -12.70 -5.99
N VAL A 167 6.22 -12.12 -4.97
CA VAL A 167 5.36 -12.87 -4.04
C VAL A 167 4.19 -13.55 -4.78
N LEU A 168 3.70 -12.96 -5.88
CA LEU A 168 2.62 -13.55 -6.69
C LEU A 168 3.02 -14.87 -7.36
N LEU A 169 4.32 -15.16 -7.46
CA LEU A 169 4.84 -16.42 -8.01
C LEU A 169 4.79 -17.56 -6.99
N ALA A 170 4.69 -17.27 -5.69
CA ALA A 170 4.72 -18.30 -4.64
C ALA A 170 3.65 -19.40 -4.79
N PRO A 171 2.37 -19.10 -5.11
CA PRO A 171 1.36 -20.12 -5.36
C PRO A 171 1.66 -21.01 -6.57
N LEU A 172 2.27 -20.44 -7.62
CA LEU A 172 2.63 -21.17 -8.84
C LEU A 172 3.83 -22.09 -8.58
N ALA A 173 4.88 -21.56 -7.93
CA ALA A 173 6.07 -22.32 -7.57
C ALA A 173 5.75 -23.50 -6.64
N LEU A 174 4.91 -23.28 -5.62
CA LEU A 174 4.49 -24.34 -4.70
C LEU A 174 3.69 -25.45 -5.40
N ARG A 175 2.76 -25.08 -6.30
CA ARG A 175 2.01 -26.07 -7.09
C ARG A 175 2.91 -26.87 -8.02
N TRP A 176 3.86 -26.21 -8.66
CA TRP A 176 4.83 -26.89 -9.51
C TRP A 176 5.73 -27.84 -8.73
N TRP A 177 6.19 -27.44 -7.54
CA TRP A 177 7.03 -28.27 -6.68
C TRP A 177 6.30 -29.50 -6.16
N VAL A 178 5.05 -29.34 -5.70
CA VAL A 178 4.20 -30.47 -5.24
C VAL A 178 3.75 -31.38 -6.38
N GLY A 179 3.61 -30.85 -7.61
CA GLY A 179 3.23 -31.61 -8.79
C GLY A 179 4.37 -32.37 -9.47
N ARG A 180 5.61 -32.24 -9.01
CA ARG A 180 6.73 -33.04 -9.53
C ARG A 180 6.57 -34.49 -9.06
N PRO A 181 6.49 -35.47 -9.98
CA PRO A 181 6.60 -36.87 -9.57
C PRO A 181 7.97 -37.07 -8.93
N ASN A 182 7.99 -37.66 -7.71
CA ASN A 182 9.23 -38.09 -7.07
C ASN A 182 9.99 -38.98 -8.06
N ARG A 183 11.17 -38.54 -8.49
CA ARG A 183 12.13 -39.36 -9.23
C ARG A 183 12.94 -40.19 -8.24
#